data_AF-A0A9P5P3D7-F1
#
_entry.id   AF-A0A9P5P3D7-F1
#
_cell.length_a   1.000
_cell.length_b   1.000
_cell.length_c   1.000
_cell.angle_alpha   90.00
_cell.angle_beta   90.00
_cell.angle_gamma   90.00
#
_symmetry.space_group_name_H-M   'P 1'
#
loop_
_entity.id
_entity.type
_entity.pdbx_description
1 polymer ?
#
loop_
_entity_poly.entity_id
_entity_poly.type
_entity_poly.pdbx_seq_one_letter_code
_entity_poly.pdbx_strand_id
1 'polypeptide(L)'
;MSRRAKEREDLDKAHEFQTKGAMAGAARSTGIGLGLVIMAHHLWPIFRRQTLAFKGFLVSGFTMCGLVFGAESALIKYENTKRRDENILRREARLDLARRGLIGTETEIANWIADRERQRQSSS
;
A
#
# COMPACT_ATOMS: atom_id res chain seq x y z
N MET A 1 -18.66 -0.77 17.95
CA MET A 1 -18.34 -0.03 16.71
C MET A 1 -19.12 -0.65 15.55
N SER A 2 -19.78 0.12 14.69
CA SER A 2 -20.56 -0.45 13.58
C SER A 2 -19.63 -0.98 12.48
N ARG A 3 -20.00 -2.09 11.81
CA ARG A 3 -19.21 -2.70 10.72
C ARG A 3 -18.80 -1.69 9.64
N ARG A 4 -19.71 -0.77 9.29
CA ARG A 4 -19.46 0.32 8.33
C ARG A 4 -18.38 1.29 8.78
N ALA A 5 -18.26 1.57 10.08
CA ALA A 5 -17.22 2.46 10.59
C ALA A 5 -15.83 1.83 10.45
N LYS A 6 -15.71 0.52 10.74
CA LYS A 6 -14.47 -0.24 10.57
C LYS A 6 -14.08 -0.39 9.10
N GLU A 7 -15.05 -0.62 8.22
CA GLU A 7 -14.82 -0.66 6.76
C GLU A 7 -14.32 0.69 6.23
N ARG A 8 -14.88 1.82 6.71
CA ARG A 8 -14.39 3.15 6.33
C ARG A 8 -12.97 3.42 6.83
N GLU A 9 -12.68 3.09 8.07
CA GLU A 9 -11.34 3.26 8.64
C GLU A 9 -10.28 2.45 7.87
N ASP A 10 -10.61 1.23 7.46
CA ASP A 10 -9.74 0.39 6.64
C ASP A 10 -9.50 1.01 5.25
N LEU A 11 -10.52 1.61 4.63
CA LEU A 11 -10.42 2.31 3.36
C LEU A 11 -9.58 3.58 3.47
N ASP A 12 -9.78 4.37 4.52
CA ASP A 12 -9.04 5.61 4.76
C ASP A 12 -7.54 5.32 4.93
N LYS A 13 -7.20 4.28 5.69
CA LYS A 13 -5.80 3.81 5.84
C LYS A 13 -5.22 3.36 4.52
N ALA A 14 -5.94 2.54 3.75
CA ALA A 14 -5.47 2.08 2.43
C ALA A 14 -5.22 3.27 1.49
N HIS A 15 -6.13 4.24 1.47
CA HIS A 15 -6.03 5.45 0.66
C HIS A 15 -4.83 6.32 1.06
N GLU A 16 -4.54 6.44 2.36
CA GLU A 16 -3.36 7.15 2.86
C GLU A 16 -2.06 6.50 2.36
N PHE A 17 -1.93 5.18 2.52
CA PHE A 17 -0.75 4.44 2.04
C PHE A 17 -0.58 4.57 0.52
N GLN A 18 -1.67 4.45 -0.22
CA GLN A 18 -1.69 4.58 -1.67
C GLN A 18 -1.25 5.99 -2.09
N THR A 19 -1.82 7.04 -1.49
CA THR A 19 -1.49 8.44 -1.80
C THR A 19 -0.03 8.75 -1.52
N LYS A 20 0.48 8.31 -0.35
CA LYS A 20 1.88 8.50 0.03
C LYS A 20 2.83 7.77 -0.92
N GLY A 21 2.48 6.54 -1.30
CA GLY A 21 3.21 5.76 -2.31
C GLY A 21 3.23 6.45 -3.67
N ALA A 22 2.08 6.97 -4.10
CA ALA A 22 1.90 7.68 -5.35
C ALA A 22 2.79 8.94 -5.41
N MET A 23 2.77 9.76 -4.35
CA MET A 23 3.58 10.98 -4.26
C MET A 23 5.09 10.67 -4.30
N ALA A 24 5.53 9.66 -3.55
CA ALA A 24 6.94 9.26 -3.54
C ALA A 24 7.39 8.70 -4.91
N GLY A 25 6.54 7.87 -5.53
CA GLY A 25 6.79 7.32 -6.86
C GLY A 25 6.86 8.41 -7.94
N ALA A 26 5.90 9.34 -7.91
CA ALA A 26 5.87 10.50 -8.80
C ALA A 26 7.12 11.37 -8.65
N ALA A 27 7.48 11.77 -7.42
CA ALA A 27 8.66 12.60 -7.18
C ALA A 27 9.94 11.95 -7.72
N ARG A 28 10.11 10.63 -7.47
CA ARG A 28 11.28 9.87 -7.96
C ARG A 28 11.31 9.81 -9.49
N SER A 29 10.20 9.46 -10.12
CA SER A 29 10.15 9.31 -11.58
C SER A 29 10.25 10.65 -12.30
N THR A 30 9.67 11.73 -11.76
CA THR A 30 9.85 13.09 -12.27
C THR A 30 11.33 13.48 -12.25
N GLY A 31 12.04 13.21 -11.16
CA GLY A 31 13.48 13.46 -11.07
C GLY A 31 14.27 12.70 -12.14
N ILE A 32 13.93 11.44 -12.38
CA ILE A 32 14.52 10.63 -13.46
C ILE A 32 14.19 11.23 -14.84
N GLY A 33 12.93 11.57 -15.10
CA GLY A 33 12.48 12.15 -16.35
C GLY A 33 13.15 13.49 -16.66
N LEU A 34 13.27 14.37 -15.66
CA LEU A 34 14.02 15.62 -15.77
C LEU A 34 15.49 15.37 -16.11
N GLY A 35 16.15 14.46 -15.38
CA GLY A 35 17.54 14.09 -15.65
C GLY A 35 17.75 13.60 -17.09
N LEU A 36 16.86 12.72 -17.57
CA LEU A 36 16.92 12.20 -18.94
C LEU A 36 16.68 13.30 -19.99
N VAL A 37 15.72 14.18 -19.77
CA VAL A 37 15.44 15.30 -20.70
C VAL A 37 16.61 16.29 -20.74
N ILE A 38 17.20 16.64 -19.60
CA ILE A 38 18.36 17.54 -19.51
C ILE A 38 19.55 16.91 -20.22
N MET A 39 19.81 15.63 -19.97
CA MET A 39 20.89 14.88 -20.61
C MET A 39 20.69 14.83 -22.13
N ALA A 40 19.51 14.42 -22.59
CA ALA A 40 19.19 14.36 -24.02
C ALA A 40 19.32 15.74 -24.72
N HIS A 41 18.99 16.83 -24.03
CA HIS A 41 19.14 18.19 -24.56
C HIS A 41 20.60 18.55 -24.86
N HIS A 42 21.54 18.09 -24.02
CA HIS A 42 22.96 18.39 -24.17
C HIS A 42 23.66 17.42 -25.13
N LEU A 43 23.31 16.13 -25.09
CA LEU A 43 23.98 15.12 -25.91
C LEU A 43 23.47 15.05 -27.36
N TRP A 44 22.20 15.35 -27.62
CA TRP A 44 21.61 15.14 -28.95
C TRP A 44 21.17 16.44 -29.64
N PRO A 45 21.78 16.83 -30.78
CA PRO A 45 21.42 18.06 -31.47
C PRO A 45 19.98 18.07 -32.02
N ILE A 46 19.44 16.90 -32.37
CA ILE A 46 18.05 16.73 -32.82
C ILE A 46 17.06 16.98 -31.67
N PHE A 47 17.34 16.45 -30.48
CA PHE A 47 16.49 16.65 -29.29
C PHE A 47 16.58 18.08 -28.76
N ARG A 48 17.73 18.73 -28.91
CA ARG A 48 17.92 20.14 -28.56
C ARG A 48 16.93 21.05 -29.30
N ARG A 49 16.69 20.78 -30.58
CA ARG A 49 15.77 21.52 -31.47
C ARG A 49 14.27 21.29 -31.17
N GLN A 50 13.93 20.31 -30.33
CA GLN A 50 12.53 20.05 -29.95
C GLN A 50 11.97 21.12 -29.01
N THR A 51 10.66 21.34 -29.07
CA THR A 51 9.96 22.37 -28.29
C THR A 51 10.01 22.09 -26.78
N LEU A 52 9.90 23.15 -25.98
CA LEU A 52 9.81 23.03 -24.52
C LEU A 52 8.54 22.27 -24.10
N ALA A 53 7.44 22.48 -24.81
CA ALA A 53 6.19 21.78 -24.56
C ALA A 53 6.34 20.25 -24.69
N PHE A 54 7.04 19.78 -25.73
CA PHE A 54 7.31 18.35 -25.91
C PHE A 54 8.16 17.77 -24.77
N LYS A 55 9.18 18.50 -24.32
CA LYS A 55 10.02 18.09 -23.18
C LYS A 55 9.22 18.02 -21.88
N GLY A 56 8.36 19.01 -21.64
CA GLY A 56 7.43 19.01 -20.51
C GLY A 56 6.46 17.82 -20.54
N PHE A 57 5.93 17.49 -21.72
CA PHE A 57 5.08 16.31 -21.92
C PHE A 57 5.81 14.99 -21.59
N LEU A 58 7.08 14.86 -21.97
CA LEU A 58 7.86 13.68 -21.58
C LEU A 58 8.00 13.57 -20.06
N VAL A 59 8.37 14.67 -19.39
CA VAL A 59 8.51 14.69 -17.93
C VAL A 59 7.18 14.37 -17.24
N SER A 60 6.05 14.90 -17.72
CA SER A 60 4.74 14.59 -17.15
C SER A 60 4.38 13.12 -17.32
N GLY A 61 4.74 12.50 -18.45
CA GLY A 61 4.63 11.05 -18.65
C GLY A 61 5.37 10.26 -17.57
N PHE A 62 6.63 10.60 -17.31
CA PHE A 62 7.39 9.99 -16.21
C PHE A 62 6.70 10.18 -14.86
N THR A 63 6.24 11.40 -14.55
CA THR A 63 5.52 11.70 -13.30
C THR A 63 4.28 10.82 -13.13
N MET A 64 3.44 10.71 -14.16
CA MET A 64 2.22 9.91 -14.11
C MET A 64 2.51 8.42 -13.96
N CYS A 65 3.52 7.89 -14.67
CA CYS A 65 3.95 6.52 -14.48
C CYS A 65 4.40 6.26 -13.04
N GLY A 66 5.23 7.14 -12.46
CA GLY A 66 5.67 6.98 -11.07
C GLY A 66 4.53 7.09 -10.06
N LEU A 67 3.54 7.95 -10.32
CA LEU A 67 2.34 8.06 -9.50
C LEU A 67 1.59 6.72 -9.45
N VAL A 68 1.32 6.11 -10.60
CA VAL A 68 0.58 4.84 -10.70
C VAL A 68 1.35 3.69 -10.07
N PHE A 69 2.61 3.47 -10.47
CA PHE A 69 3.40 2.36 -9.95
C PHE A 69 3.71 2.52 -8.46
N GLY A 70 3.91 3.76 -7.99
CA GLY A 70 4.12 4.06 -6.57
C GLY A 70 2.87 3.76 -5.73
N ALA A 71 1.69 4.14 -6.23
CA ALA A 71 0.41 3.85 -5.60
C ALA A 71 0.17 2.33 -5.48
N GLU A 72 0.32 1.61 -6.60
CA GLU A 72 0.11 0.17 -6.69
C GLU A 72 1.07 -0.59 -5.77
N SER A 73 2.36 -0.25 -5.82
CA SER A 73 3.39 -0.89 -4.97
C SER A 73 3.10 -0.71 -3.48
N ALA A 74 2.64 0.47 -3.08
CA ALA A 74 2.30 0.75 -1.68
C ALA A 74 1.06 -0.03 -1.24
N LEU A 75 0.03 -0.10 -2.09
CA LEU A 75 -1.20 -0.84 -1.80
C LEU A 75 -0.93 -2.34 -1.69
N ILE A 76 -0.19 -2.93 -2.64
CA ILE A 76 0.21 -4.35 -2.60
C ILE A 76 1.01 -4.65 -1.34
N LYS A 77 1.94 -3.77 -0.96
CA LYS A 77 2.73 -3.94 0.27
C LYS A 77 1.84 -3.92 1.51
N TYR A 78 0.89 -2.99 1.59
CA TYR A 78 -0.07 -2.92 2.69
C TYR A 78 -0.93 -4.18 2.78
N GLU A 79 -1.51 -4.63 1.67
CA GLU A 79 -2.32 -5.86 1.64
C GLU A 79 -1.51 -7.09 2.02
N ASN A 80 -0.27 -7.21 1.53
CA ASN A 80 0.60 -8.34 1.87
C ASN A 80 0.93 -8.38 3.37
N THR A 81 1.18 -7.22 3.98
CA THR A 81 1.37 -7.13 5.43
C THR A 81 0.09 -7.53 6.16
N LYS A 82 -1.06 -6.98 5.78
CA LYS A 82 -2.36 -7.32 6.39
C LYS A 82 -2.66 -8.82 6.32
N ARG A 83 -2.46 -9.45 5.15
CA ARG A 83 -2.65 -10.89 4.95
C ARG A 83 -1.68 -11.72 5.80
N ARG A 84 -0.42 -11.28 5.95
CA ARG A 84 0.56 -11.95 6.82
C ARG A 84 0.14 -11.89 8.28
N ASP A 85 -0.27 -10.73 8.76
CA ASP A 85 -0.71 -10.52 10.14
C ASP A 85 -1.96 -11.35 10.45
N GLU A 86 -2.94 -11.37 9.54
CA GLU A 86 -4.13 -12.23 9.66
C GLU A 86 -3.77 -13.72 9.69
N ASN A 87 -2.83 -14.17 8.85
CA ASN A 87 -2.39 -15.57 8.84
C ASN A 87 -1.66 -15.97 10.13
N ILE A 88 -0.84 -15.08 10.69
CA ILE A 88 -0.18 -15.31 11.98
C ILE A 88 -1.24 -15.43 13.08
N LEU A 89 -2.20 -14.51 13.12
CA LEU A 89 -3.28 -14.52 14.10
C LEU A 89 -4.13 -15.80 14.00
N ARG A 90 -4.50 -16.21 12.79
CA ARG A 90 -5.22 -17.47 12.55
C ARG A 90 -4.42 -18.69 13.00
N ARG A 91 -3.10 -18.68 12.81
CA ARG A 91 -2.22 -19.76 13.28
C ARG A 91 -2.16 -19.80 14.81
N GLU A 92 -2.05 -18.66 15.48
CA GLU A 92 -2.12 -18.57 16.94
C GLU A 92 -3.45 -19.10 17.47
N ALA A 93 -4.56 -18.66 16.88
CA ALA A 93 -5.91 -19.09 17.26
C ALA A 93 -6.06 -20.61 17.14
N ARG A 94 -5.61 -21.20 16.02
CA ARG A 94 -5.67 -22.66 15.82
C ARG A 94 -4.85 -23.42 16.86
N LEU A 95 -3.67 -22.92 17.22
CA LEU A 95 -2.82 -23.55 18.24
C LEU A 95 -3.47 -23.49 19.63
N ASP A 96 -4.05 -22.36 20.01
CA ASP A 96 -4.68 -22.19 21.31
C ASP A 96 -6.00 -22.97 21.42
N LEU A 97 -6.82 -22.97 20.36
CA LEU A 97 -8.03 -23.79 20.28
C LEU A 97 -7.69 -25.29 20.37
N ALA A 98 -6.66 -25.74 19.66
CA ALA A 98 -6.21 -27.14 19.75
C ALA A 98 -5.76 -27.52 21.17
N ARG A 99 -5.08 -26.62 21.90
CA ARG A 99 -4.72 -26.84 23.31
C ARG A 99 -5.94 -26.99 24.22
N ARG A 100 -7.06 -26.36 23.86
CA ARG A 100 -8.35 -26.45 24.58
C ARG A 100 -9.20 -27.64 24.13
N GLY A 101 -8.70 -28.47 23.20
CA GLY A 101 -9.44 -29.59 22.62
C GLY A 101 -10.54 -29.16 21.63
N LEU A 102 -10.51 -27.91 21.17
CA LEU A 102 -11.46 -27.35 20.21
C LEU A 102 -10.92 -27.41 18.78
N ILE A 103 -11.81 -27.63 17.82
CA ILE A 103 -11.46 -27.62 16.39
C ILE A 103 -11.38 -26.17 15.92
N GLY A 104 -10.27 -25.79 15.30
CA GLY A 104 -10.03 -24.45 14.73
C GLY A 104 -10.86 -24.13 13.49
N THR A 105 -12.19 -24.17 13.63
CA THR A 105 -13.14 -23.73 12.60
C THR A 105 -13.14 -22.20 12.49
N GLU A 106 -13.60 -21.66 11.36
CA GLU A 106 -13.66 -20.20 11.16
C GLU A 106 -14.51 -19.49 12.23
N THR A 107 -15.59 -20.14 12.71
CA THR A 107 -16.43 -19.61 13.79
C THR A 107 -15.68 -19.55 15.13
N GLU A 108 -14.96 -20.62 15.49
CA GLU A 108 -14.19 -20.67 16.74
C GLU A 108 -13.01 -19.69 16.72
N ILE A 109 -12.35 -19.53 15.57
CA ILE A 109 -11.30 -18.51 15.40
C ILE A 109 -11.89 -17.10 15.57
N ALA A 110 -13.07 -16.82 15.00
CA ALA A 110 -13.72 -15.52 15.16
C ALA A 110 -14.12 -15.26 16.63
N ASN A 111 -14.64 -16.27 17.34
CA ASN A 111 -14.96 -16.18 18.76
C ASN A 111 -13.70 -15.92 19.60
N TRP A 112 -12.61 -16.65 19.33
CA TRP A 112 -11.34 -16.47 20.01
C TRP A 112 -10.76 -15.06 19.82
N ILE A 113 -10.84 -14.51 18.60
CA ILE A 113 -10.40 -13.12 18.33
C ILE A 113 -11.25 -12.14 19.13
N ALA A 114 -12.58 -12.29 19.12
CA ALA A 114 -13.49 -11.42 19.86
C ALA A 114 -13.26 -11.49 21.38
N ASP A 115 -12.97 -12.67 21.92
CA ASP A 115 -12.68 -12.87 23.34
C ASP A 115 -11.34 -12.24 23.74
N ARG A 116 -10.31 -12.42 22.91
CA ARG A 116 -9.00 -11.77 23.12
C ARG A 116 -9.11 -10.25 23.09
N GLU A 117 -9.94 -9.70 22.20
CA GLU A 117 -10.17 -8.25 22.11
C GLU A 117 -10.96 -7.71 23.30
N ARG A 118 -11.96 -8.46 23.79
CA ARG A 118 -12.69 -8.14 25.04
C ARG A 118 -11.76 -8.15 26.27
N GLN A 119 -10.91 -9.17 26.41
CA GLN A 119 -9.95 -9.25 27.51
C GLN A 119 -8.92 -8.11 27.50
N ARG A 120 -8.51 -7.68 26.30
CA ARG A 120 -7.58 -6.54 26.14
C ARG A 120 -8.22 -5.22 26.53
N GLN A 121 -9.52 -5.05 26.30
CA GLN A 121 -10.28 -3.85 26.70
C GLN A 121 -10.59 -3.82 28.19
N SER A 122 -10.77 -4.97 28.85
CA SER A 122 -11.02 -5.03 30.30
C SER A 122 -9.76 -4.90 31.15
N SER A 123 -8.58 -5.08 30.55
CA SER A 123 -7.28 -5.00 31.25
C SER A 123 -6.56 -3.66 31.02
N SER A 124 -7.22 -2.72 30.34
CA SER A 124 -6.72 -1.37 30.03
C SER A 124 -7.62 -0.32 30.67
#